data_AF-A0A849AWI6-F1
#
_entry.id   AF-A0A849AWI6-F1
#
_cell.length_a   1.000
_cell.length_b   1.000
_cell.length_c   1.000
_cell.angle_alpha   90.00
_cell.angle_beta   90.00
_cell.angle_gamma   90.00
#
_symmetry.space_group_name_H-M   'P 1'
#
loop_
_entity.id
_entity.type
_entity.pdbx_description
1 polymer ?
#
loop_
_entity_poly.entity_id
_entity_poly.type
_entity_poly.pdbx_seq_one_letter_code
_entity_poly.pdbx_strand_id
1 'polypeptide(L)'
;MSDYQTKTRTTARAAAGIVATARAGAKAWQDGKLTHAYADTMVTEAEEDIGSVVSTFDSRQPPTQAAIALRDRIDAPLESASNALSDLRIALRRSDHEGVKSATDDLAAPQRSLEGLEQVGL
;
A
#
# COMPACT_ATOMS: atom_id res chain seq x y z
N MET A 1 -17.44 19.61 3.71
CA MET A 1 -16.69 18.37 3.41
C MET A 1 -16.09 17.90 4.71
N SER A 2 -16.38 16.67 5.12
CA SER A 2 -16.14 16.22 6.51
C SER A 2 -14.69 15.84 6.74
N ASP A 3 -14.16 16.08 7.94
CA ASP A 3 -12.78 15.72 8.33
C ASP A 3 -12.41 14.27 8.01
N TYR A 4 -13.41 13.38 8.00
CA TYR A 4 -13.26 11.98 7.62
C TYR A 4 -12.92 11.78 6.13
N GLN A 5 -13.49 12.58 5.22
CA GLN A 5 -13.15 12.57 3.80
C GLN A 5 -11.70 13.01 3.59
N THR A 6 -11.29 14.09 4.26
CA THR A 6 -9.90 14.57 4.22
C THR A 6 -8.94 13.50 4.76
N LYS A 7 -9.26 12.88 5.89
CA LYS A 7 -8.47 11.78 6.45
C LYS A 7 -8.36 10.60 5.47
N THR A 8 -9.47 10.17 4.88
CA THR A 8 -9.49 9.10 3.87
C THR A 8 -8.57 9.42 2.70
N ARG A 9 -8.66 10.64 2.15
CA ARG A 9 -7.82 11.09 1.04
C ARG A 9 -6.34 11.07 1.39
N THR A 10 -5.99 11.59 2.56
CA THR A 10 -4.61 11.62 3.05
C THR A 10 -4.08 10.21 3.27
N THR A 11 -4.89 9.30 3.85
CA THR A 11 -4.55 7.89 4.02
C THR A 11 -4.33 7.20 2.68
N ALA A 12 -5.25 7.39 1.72
CA ALA A 12 -5.13 6.81 0.38
C ALA A 12 -3.84 7.27 -0.31
N ARG A 13 -3.51 8.56 -0.22
CA ARG A 13 -2.29 9.13 -0.79
C ARG A 13 -1.02 8.58 -0.16
N ALA A 14 -0.99 8.48 1.17
CA ALA A 14 0.16 7.91 1.87
C ALA A 14 0.37 6.46 1.44
N ALA A 15 -0.70 5.65 1.47
CA ALA A 15 -0.65 4.24 1.09
C ALA A 15 -0.24 4.04 -0.38
N ALA A 16 -0.79 4.82 -1.32
CA ALA A 16 -0.40 4.76 -2.72
C ALA A 16 1.10 5.06 -2.93
N GLY A 17 1.64 6.06 -2.23
CA GLY A 17 3.06 6.41 -2.29
C GLY A 17 3.98 5.31 -1.74
N ILE A 18 3.59 4.68 -0.62
CA ILE A 18 4.31 3.54 -0.04
C ILE A 18 4.36 2.38 -1.04
N VAL A 19 3.19 1.99 -1.58
CA VAL A 19 3.09 0.90 -2.55
C VAL A 19 3.89 1.21 -3.83
N ALA A 20 3.79 2.43 -4.35
CA ALA A 20 4.53 2.84 -5.54
C ALA A 20 6.05 2.74 -5.33
N THR A 21 6.53 3.13 -4.15
CA THR A 21 7.96 3.06 -3.79
C THR A 21 8.44 1.62 -3.71
N ALA A 22 7.71 0.74 -3.01
CA ALA A 22 8.03 -0.68 -2.91
C ALA A 22 8.06 -1.37 -4.28
N ARG A 23 7.07 -1.10 -5.15
CA ARG A 23 7.04 -1.63 -6.52
C ARG A 23 8.22 -1.16 -7.36
N ALA A 24 8.59 0.12 -7.25
CA ALA A 24 9.74 0.67 -7.97
C ALA A 24 11.05 0.01 -7.51
N GLY A 25 11.22 -0.19 -6.20
CA GLY A 25 12.37 -0.90 -5.62
C GLY A 25 12.45 -2.37 -6.04
N ALA A 26 11.33 -3.09 -5.97
CA ALA A 26 11.26 -4.48 -6.41
C ALA A 26 11.59 -4.63 -7.90
N LYS A 27 11.05 -3.76 -8.76
CA LYS A 27 11.38 -3.75 -10.18
C LYS A 27 12.86 -3.45 -10.43
N ALA A 28 13.44 -2.51 -9.71
CA ALA A 28 14.86 -2.21 -9.81
C ALA A 28 15.73 -3.41 -9.38
N TRP A 29 15.34 -4.13 -8.34
CA TRP A 29 16.01 -5.37 -7.92
C TRP A 29 15.92 -6.46 -8.99
N GLN A 30 14.74 -6.67 -9.58
CA GLN A 30 14.54 -7.62 -10.68
C GLN A 30 15.39 -7.28 -11.92
N ASP A 31 15.54 -6.00 -12.22
CA ASP A 31 16.39 -5.50 -13.30
C ASP A 31 17.91 -5.56 -12.97
N GLY A 32 18.30 -6.03 -11.78
CA GLY A 32 19.69 -6.06 -11.32
C GLY A 32 20.29 -4.69 -11.00
N LYS A 33 19.45 -3.67 -10.82
CA LYS A 33 19.84 -2.27 -10.53
C LYS A 33 19.85 -1.94 -9.04
N LEU A 34 19.41 -2.87 -8.20
CA LEU A 34 19.34 -2.72 -6.75
C LEU A 34 19.95 -3.94 -6.07
N THR A 35 20.72 -3.73 -5.00
CA THR A 35 21.24 -4.85 -4.21
C THR A 35 20.11 -5.53 -3.44
N HIS A 36 20.26 -6.83 -3.18
CA HIS A 36 19.27 -7.59 -2.44
C HIS A 36 19.00 -7.02 -1.04
N ALA A 37 20.06 -6.68 -0.30
CA ALA A 37 19.93 -6.12 1.06
C ALA A 37 19.14 -4.80 1.07
N TYR A 38 19.38 -3.92 0.10
CA TYR A 38 18.66 -2.65 0.03
C TYR A 38 17.20 -2.84 -0.38
N ALA A 39 16.91 -3.79 -1.29
CA ALA A 39 15.55 -4.15 -1.65
C ALA A 39 14.75 -4.73 -0.46
N ASP A 40 15.36 -5.63 0.33
CA ASP A 40 14.73 -6.22 1.52
C ASP A 40 14.43 -5.16 2.59
N THR A 41 15.38 -4.25 2.87
CA THR A 41 15.13 -3.12 3.79
C THR A 41 13.98 -2.25 3.31
N MET A 42 14.00 -1.81 2.04
CA MET A 42 12.96 -0.93 1.50
C MET A 42 11.56 -1.54 1.56
N VAL A 43 11.43 -2.84 1.23
CA VAL A 43 10.13 -3.51 1.29
C VAL A 43 9.68 -3.74 2.73
N THR A 44 10.60 -4.04 3.64
CA THR A 44 10.30 -4.15 5.07
C THR A 44 9.78 -2.82 5.63
N GLU A 45 10.45 -1.70 5.33
CA GLU A 45 10.01 -0.37 5.73
C GLU A 45 8.62 -0.04 5.14
N ALA A 46 8.38 -0.38 3.87
CA ALA A 46 7.07 -0.17 3.26
C ALA A 46 5.94 -0.98 3.92
N GLU A 47 6.20 -2.23 4.34
CA GLU A 47 5.24 -3.05 5.09
C GLU A 47 4.96 -2.48 6.49
N GLU A 48 5.97 -1.95 7.16
CA GLU A 48 5.80 -1.29 8.46
C GLU A 48 5.01 0.02 8.33
N ASP A 49 5.34 0.83 7.32
CA ASP A 49 4.68 2.10 7.03
C ASP A 49 3.21 1.92 6.68
N ILE A 50 2.86 0.93 5.83
CA ILE A 50 1.46 0.67 5.50
C ILE A 50 0.67 0.22 6.75
N GLY A 51 1.28 -0.61 7.61
CA GLY A 51 0.66 -1.03 8.87
C GLY A 51 0.40 0.14 9.83
N SER A 52 1.33 1.11 9.88
CA SER A 52 1.17 2.35 10.63
C SER A 52 0.04 3.24 10.08
N VAL A 53 -0.05 3.36 8.75
CA VAL A 53 -1.11 4.11 8.06
C VAL A 53 -2.48 3.51 8.34
N VAL A 54 -2.63 2.19 8.24
CA VAL A 54 -3.88 1.45 8.54
C VAL A 54 -4.28 1.66 10.00
N SER A 55 -3.36 1.43 10.94
CA SER A 55 -3.63 1.60 12.38
C SER A 55 -4.06 3.04 12.72
N THR A 56 -3.40 4.02 12.11
CA THR A 56 -3.76 5.43 12.26
C THR A 56 -5.14 5.74 11.68
N PHE A 57 -5.50 5.13 10.55
CA PHE A 57 -6.81 5.31 9.94
C PHE A 57 -7.92 4.73 10.83
N ASP A 58 -7.76 3.49 11.27
CA ASP A 58 -8.73 2.75 12.09
C ASP A 58 -8.96 3.34 13.49
N SER A 59 -8.00 4.10 14.02
CA SER A 59 -8.16 4.81 15.30
C SER A 59 -9.32 5.83 15.30
N ARG A 60 -9.87 6.21 14.13
CA ARG A 60 -10.97 7.17 14.00
C ARG A 60 -12.25 6.48 13.55
N GLN A 61 -13.27 6.57 14.40
CA GLN A 61 -14.59 6.06 14.11
C GLN A 61 -15.31 6.94 13.05
N PRO A 62 -15.98 6.32 12.06
CA PRO A 62 -16.76 7.05 11.07
C PRO A 62 -18.03 7.67 11.71
N PRO A 63 -18.30 8.98 11.55
CA PRO A 63 -19.41 9.65 12.23
C PRO A 63 -20.77 9.52 11.54
N THR A 64 -20.83 9.04 10.29
CA THR A 64 -22.06 8.98 9.48
C THR A 64 -22.09 7.74 8.61
N GLN A 65 -23.26 7.36 8.10
CA GLN A 65 -23.40 6.25 7.14
C GLN A 65 -22.56 6.45 5.87
N ALA A 66 -22.45 7.68 5.39
CA ALA A 66 -21.60 8.01 4.25
C ALA A 66 -20.11 7.83 4.57
N ALA A 67 -19.69 8.10 5.82
CA ALA A 67 -18.33 7.84 6.29
C ALA A 67 -18.05 6.35 6.45
N ILE A 68 -19.03 5.54 6.89
CA ILE A 68 -18.91 4.07 6.92
C ILE A 68 -18.67 3.53 5.51
N ALA A 69 -19.48 3.95 4.53
CA ALA A 69 -19.29 3.53 3.14
C ALA A 69 -17.92 3.96 2.58
N LEU A 70 -17.39 5.10 3.03
CA LEU A 70 -16.06 5.55 2.63
C LEU A 70 -14.95 4.73 3.29
N ARG A 71 -15.13 4.34 4.55
CA ARG A 71 -14.25 3.42 5.27
C ARG A 71 -14.15 2.08 4.54
N ASP A 72 -15.29 1.46 4.24
CA ASP A 72 -15.33 0.16 3.57
C ASP A 72 -14.64 0.20 2.19
N ARG A 73 -14.71 1.34 1.49
CA ARG A 73 -14.06 1.55 0.20
C ARG A 73 -12.53 1.64 0.28
N ILE A 74 -11.97 2.17 1.37
CA ILE A 74 -10.51 2.29 1.54
C ILE A 74 -9.91 1.07 2.26
N ASP A 75 -10.67 0.38 3.11
CA ASP A 75 -10.20 -0.79 3.85
C ASP A 75 -9.73 -1.91 2.89
N ALA A 76 -10.53 -2.26 1.88
CA ALA A 76 -10.20 -3.32 0.94
C ALA A 76 -8.86 -3.13 0.18
N PRO A 77 -8.58 -1.96 -0.45
CA PRO A 77 -7.29 -1.74 -1.09
C PRO A 77 -6.12 -1.60 -0.11
N LEU A 78 -6.36 -1.12 1.12
CA LEU A 78 -5.32 -1.09 2.16
C LEU A 78 -4.92 -2.51 2.61
N GLU A 79 -5.89 -3.38 2.86
CA GLU A 79 -5.66 -4.78 3.22
C GLU A 79 -4.92 -5.51 2.09
N SER A 80 -5.37 -5.33 0.84
CA SER A 80 -4.74 -5.93 -0.33
C SER A 80 -3.28 -5.44 -0.50
N ALA A 81 -3.02 -4.15 -0.29
CA ALA A 81 -1.66 -3.62 -0.31
C ALA A 81 -0.79 -4.21 0.80
N SER A 82 -1.30 -4.30 2.03
CA SER A 82 -0.58 -4.89 3.16
C SER A 82 -0.19 -6.33 2.89
N ASN A 83 -1.13 -7.16 2.40
CA ASN A 83 -0.87 -8.56 2.11
C ASN A 83 0.18 -8.71 1.00
N ALA A 84 0.05 -7.96 -0.10
CA ALA A 84 0.99 -8.03 -1.21
C ALA A 84 2.40 -7.51 -0.83
N LEU A 85 2.51 -6.54 0.10
CA LEU A 85 3.81 -6.12 0.66
C LEU A 85 4.44 -7.21 1.51
N SER A 86 3.67 -7.90 2.36
CA SER A 86 4.15 -9.04 3.12
C SER A 86 4.63 -10.17 2.20
N ASP A 87 3.87 -10.49 1.14
CA ASP A 87 4.25 -11.49 0.15
C ASP A 87 5.54 -11.10 -0.60
N LEU A 88 5.66 -9.82 -0.98
CA LEU A 88 6.86 -9.28 -1.61
C LEU A 88 8.08 -9.41 -0.71
N ARG A 89 7.96 -9.08 0.59
CA ARG A 89 9.06 -9.25 1.56
C ARG A 89 9.46 -10.71 1.68
N ILE A 90 8.49 -11.62 1.80
CA ILE A 90 8.76 -13.06 1.92
C ILE A 90 9.48 -13.59 0.68
N ALA A 91 9.02 -13.21 -0.52
CA ALA A 91 9.63 -13.61 -1.77
C ALA A 91 11.05 -13.06 -1.92
N LEU A 92 11.27 -11.78 -1.59
CA LEU A 92 12.61 -11.18 -1.58
C LEU A 92 13.55 -11.97 -0.68
N ARG A 93 13.18 -12.21 0.58
CA ARG A 93 14.03 -12.95 1.55
C ARG A 93 14.38 -14.36 1.11
N ARG A 94 13.52 -14.98 0.30
CA ARG A 94 13.76 -16.30 -0.30
C ARG A 94 14.53 -16.26 -1.61
N SER A 95 14.87 -15.07 -2.11
CA SER A 95 15.40 -14.85 -3.47
C SER A 95 14.51 -15.49 -4.55
N ASP A 96 13.19 -15.51 -4.30
CA ASP A 96 12.20 -16.07 -5.22
C ASP A 96 11.80 -15.01 -6.26
N HIS A 97 12.47 -15.05 -7.41
CA HIS A 97 12.26 -14.07 -8.48
C HIS A 97 10.83 -14.09 -9.05
N GLU A 98 10.21 -15.26 -9.16
CA GLU A 98 8.83 -15.39 -9.65
C GLU A 98 7.84 -14.87 -8.61
N GLY A 99 8.06 -15.21 -7.33
CA GLY A 99 7.28 -14.67 -6.22
C GLY A 99 7.37 -13.14 -6.12
N VAL A 100 8.57 -12.57 -6.27
CA VAL A 100 8.75 -11.10 -6.29
C VAL A 100 7.99 -10.47 -7.45
N LYS A 101 7.98 -11.12 -8.62
CA LYS A 101 7.23 -10.63 -9.79
C LYS A 101 5.73 -10.65 -9.53
N SER A 102 5.20 -11.78 -9.06
CA SER A 102 3.78 -11.92 -8.73
C SER A 102 3.34 -10.85 -7.74
N ALA A 103 4.04 -10.74 -6.59
CA ALA A 103 3.69 -9.77 -5.56
C ALA A 103 3.79 -8.31 -6.05
N THR A 104 4.77 -7.99 -6.90
CA THR A 104 4.90 -6.65 -7.51
C THR A 104 3.74 -6.32 -8.47
N ASP A 105 3.25 -7.33 -9.20
CA ASP A 105 2.10 -7.22 -10.10
C ASP A 105 0.80 -7.11 -9.28
N ASP A 106 0.67 -7.87 -8.19
CA ASP A 106 -0.47 -7.85 -7.27
C ASP A 106 -0.62 -6.50 -6.57
N LEU A 107 0.48 -5.77 -6.32
CA LEU A 107 0.46 -4.40 -5.80
C LEU A 107 -0.14 -3.37 -6.78
N ALA A 108 -0.28 -3.69 -8.07
CA ALA A 108 -0.77 -2.73 -9.07
C ALA A 108 -2.26 -2.39 -8.90
N ALA A 109 -3.09 -3.37 -8.55
CA ALA A 109 -4.52 -3.17 -8.34
C ALA A 109 -4.85 -2.31 -7.10
N PRO A 110 -4.30 -2.59 -5.90
CA PRO A 110 -4.52 -1.74 -4.74
C PRO A 110 -3.92 -0.35 -4.94
N GLN A 111 -2.75 -0.21 -5.58
CA GLN A 111 -2.20 1.12 -5.88
C GLN A 111 -3.17 1.99 -6.70
N ARG A 112 -3.69 1.48 -7.82
CA ARG A 112 -4.65 2.23 -8.66
C ARG A 112 -5.93 2.58 -7.89
N SER A 113 -6.39 1.67 -7.04
CA SER A 113 -7.59 1.89 -6.22
C SER A 113 -7.36 3.00 -5.19
N LEU A 114 -6.19 3.01 -4.54
CA LEU A 114 -5.78 4.06 -3.61
C LEU A 114 -5.63 5.41 -4.33
N GLU A 115 -4.96 5.46 -5.48
CA GLU A 115 -4.83 6.66 -6.32
C GLU A 115 -6.22 7.21 -6.75
N GLY A 116 -7.18 6.33 -7.05
CA GLY A 116 -8.55 6.73 -7.36
C GLY A 116 -9.27 7.36 -6.15
N LEU A 117 -9.00 6.86 -4.94
CA LEU A 117 -9.55 7.42 -3.70
C LEU A 117 -8.93 8.77 -3.32
N GLU A 118 -7.70 9.06 -3.76
CA GLU A 118 -7.11 10.40 -3.65
C GLU A 118 -7.92 11.46 -4.42
N GLN A 119 -8.48 11.06 -5.56
CA GLN A 119 -9.18 11.96 -6.48
C GLN A 119 -10.66 12.15 -6.14
N VAL A 120 -11.20 11.42 -5.16
CA VAL A 120 -12.59 11.60 -4.69
C VAL A 120 -12.71 12.97 -4.01
N GLY A 121 -13.15 13.96 -4.81
CA GLY A 121 -13.26 15.35 -4.40
C GLY A 121 -13.20 16.41 -5.50
N LEU A 122 -13.11 16.03 -6.80
CA LEU A 122 -13.34 16.92 -7.94
C LEU A 122 -14.71 16.66 -8.56
#